data_AF-A0A662HKT6-F1
#
_entry.id   AF-A0A662HKT6-F1
#
_cell.length_a   1.000
_cell.length_b   1.000
_cell.length_c   1.000
_cell.angle_alpha   90.00
_cell.angle_beta   90.00
_cell.angle_gamma   90.00
#
_symmetry.space_group_name_H-M   'P 1'
#
loop_
_entity.id
_entity.type
_entity.pdbx_description
1 polymer ?
#
loop_
_entity_poly.entity_id
_entity_poly.type
_entity_poly.pdbx_seq_one_letter_code
_entity_poly.pdbx_strand_id
1 'polypeptide(L)'
;MRREHKENILLPYDSKLYINGQVLIPARLIRSLGIERTTYAFLKIIYKGNEISLDRVKLLRTRHTASRQFTIPKDIRLQFDMKPGDTITLLEIRPLE
;
A
#
# COMPACT_ATOMS: atom_id res chain seq x y z
N MET A 1 17.18 22.47 -17.81
CA MET A 1 17.02 21.19 -17.08
C MET A 1 15.64 20.64 -17.41
N ARG A 2 15.53 19.60 -18.26
CA ARG A 2 14.24 19.03 -18.68
C ARG A 2 13.52 18.50 -17.44
N ARG A 3 12.42 19.15 -17.04
CA ARG A 3 11.42 18.50 -16.17
C ARG A 3 10.71 17.49 -17.05
N GLU A 4 11.23 16.27 -17.08
CA GLU A 4 10.49 15.14 -17.63
C GLU A 4 9.11 15.11 -16.96
N HIS A 5 8.05 14.97 -17.76
CA HIS A 5 6.70 14.74 -17.28
C HIS A 5 6.75 13.52 -16.34
N LYS A 6 6.78 13.77 -15.02
CA LYS A 6 6.76 12.70 -14.03
C LYS A 6 5.34 12.16 -14.01
N GLU A 7 5.17 10.94 -14.48
CA GLU A 7 3.90 10.22 -14.47
C GLU A 7 3.25 10.27 -13.08
N ASN A 8 1.95 10.55 -13.07
CA ASN A 8 1.13 10.48 -11.87
C ASN A 8 0.99 9.01 -11.44
N ILE A 9 1.40 8.70 -10.21
CA ILE A 9 1.14 7.39 -9.62
C ILE A 9 -0.27 7.40 -9.05
N LEU A 10 -1.13 6.55 -9.61
CA LEU A 10 -2.54 6.39 -9.25
C LEU A 10 -2.81 4.96 -8.82
N LEU A 11 -3.98 4.75 -8.20
CA LEU A 11 -4.54 3.42 -8.04
C LEU A 11 -5.19 2.98 -9.37
N PRO A 12 -5.14 1.69 -9.74
CA PRO A 12 -4.48 0.61 -9.01
C PRO A 12 -2.95 0.68 -9.07
N TYR A 13 -2.26 0.23 -8.01
CA TYR A 13 -0.79 0.26 -7.92
C TYR A 13 -0.19 -1.05 -7.41
N ASP A 14 0.73 -1.61 -8.18
CA ASP A 14 1.44 -2.83 -7.82
C ASP A 14 2.61 -2.55 -6.86
N SER A 15 2.66 -3.30 -5.76
CA SER A 15 3.72 -3.21 -4.77
C SER A 15 4.17 -4.58 -4.30
N LYS A 16 5.40 -4.64 -3.81
CA LYS A 16 6.02 -5.89 -3.34
C LYS A 16 5.71 -6.15 -1.89
N LEU A 17 5.38 -7.41 -1.58
CA LEU A 17 5.34 -7.90 -0.22
C LEU A 17 6.77 -8.16 0.28
N TYR A 18 7.20 -7.43 1.29
CA TYR A 18 8.51 -7.62 1.91
C TYR A 18 8.53 -8.80 2.88
N ILE A 19 9.74 -9.22 3.25
CA ILE A 19 9.99 -10.36 4.14
C ILE A 19 9.32 -10.23 5.51
N ASN A 20 9.14 -9.00 6.00
CA ASN A 20 8.46 -8.71 7.26
C ASN A 20 6.92 -8.64 7.11
N GLY A 21 6.37 -9.03 5.95
CA GLY A 21 4.95 -8.96 5.66
C GLY A 21 4.43 -7.55 5.38
N GLN A 22 5.33 -6.58 5.20
CA GLN A 22 4.95 -5.20 4.90
C GLN A 22 4.92 -4.92 3.41
N VAL A 23 4.13 -3.92 3.05
CA VAL A 23 4.01 -3.41 1.68
C VAL A 23 4.24 -1.90 1.72
N LEU A 24 5.02 -1.39 0.76
CA LEU A 24 5.27 0.03 0.60
C LEU A 24 4.22 0.70 -0.28
N ILE A 25 3.71 1.84 0.18
CA ILE A 25 2.94 2.79 -0.61
C ILE A 25 3.86 3.97 -0.90
N PRO A 26 4.19 4.25 -2.17
CA PRO A 26 5.15 5.30 -2.51
C PRO A 26 4.62 6.68 -2.12
N ALA A 27 5.53 7.57 -1.74
CA ALA A 27 5.20 8.94 -1.31
C ALA A 27 4.35 9.71 -2.31
N ARG A 28 4.54 9.46 -3.62
CA ARG A 28 3.76 10.12 -4.67
C ARG A 28 2.30 9.67 -4.66
N LEU A 29 2.04 8.38 -4.43
CA LEU A 29 0.68 7.86 -4.32
C LEU A 29 -0.01 8.38 -3.05
N ILE A 30 0.72 8.45 -1.94
CA ILE A 30 0.20 9.06 -0.71
C ILE A 30 -0.21 10.54 -0.93
N ARG A 31 0.63 11.30 -1.65
CA ARG A 31 0.36 12.71 -1.98
C ARG A 31 -0.78 12.88 -2.98
N SER A 32 -0.86 12.01 -4.00
CA SER A 32 -1.95 12.09 -5.00
C SER A 32 -3.31 11.77 -4.37
N LEU A 33 -3.33 10.96 -3.31
CA LEU A 33 -4.51 10.65 -2.51
C LEU A 33 -4.80 11.68 -1.40
N GLY A 34 -3.87 12.59 -1.09
CA GLY A 34 -4.04 13.59 -0.03
C GLY A 34 -4.09 13.00 1.40
N ILE A 35 -3.50 11.83 1.61
CA ILE A 35 -3.56 11.07 2.88
C ILE A 35 -2.26 11.12 3.69
N GLU A 36 -1.45 12.17 3.51
CA GLU A 36 -0.15 12.31 4.19
C GLU A 36 -0.26 12.29 5.72
N ARG A 37 -1.38 12.75 6.27
CA ARG A 37 -1.61 12.83 7.72
C ARG A 37 -2.38 11.65 8.29
N THR A 38 -2.89 10.77 7.43
CA THR A 38 -3.66 9.60 7.81
C THR A 38 -2.81 8.58 8.55
N THR A 39 -3.31 8.10 9.67
CA THR A 39 -2.69 7.06 10.50
C THR A 39 -3.33 5.70 10.24
N TYR A 40 -4.64 5.66 10.01
CA TYR A 40 -5.38 4.44 9.73
C TYR A 40 -6.17 4.54 8.43
N ALA A 41 -6.18 3.46 7.66
CA ALA A 41 -6.93 3.38 6.42
C ALA A 41 -7.59 2.01 6.24
N PHE A 42 -8.72 2.02 5.54
CA PHE A 42 -9.26 0.85 4.87
C PHE A 42 -8.46 0.63 3.59
N LEU A 43 -8.07 -0.62 3.31
CA LEU A 43 -7.37 -1.00 2.09
C LEU A 43 -8.13 -2.10 1.36
N LYS A 44 -8.22 -1.99 0.05
CA LYS A 44 -8.64 -3.08 -0.83
C LYS A 44 -7.48 -3.47 -1.73
N ILE A 45 -7.14 -4.76 -1.75
CA ILE A 45 -6.03 -5.28 -2.54
C ILE A 45 -6.47 -6.46 -3.40
N ILE A 46 -5.78 -6.67 -4.52
CA ILE A 46 -5.83 -7.93 -5.28
C ILE A 46 -4.54 -8.71 -5.03
N TYR A 47 -4.70 -10.02 -4.80
CA TYR A 47 -3.60 -10.96 -4.79
C TYR A 47 -4.00 -12.29 -5.45
N LYS A 48 -3.27 -12.70 -6.49
CA LYS A 48 -3.55 -13.91 -7.28
C LYS A 48 -5.03 -14.03 -7.70
N GLY A 49 -5.65 -12.92 -8.10
CA GLY A 49 -7.06 -12.86 -8.51
C GLY A 49 -8.09 -12.75 -7.38
N ASN A 50 -7.66 -12.80 -6.11
CA ASN A 50 -8.56 -12.63 -4.97
C ASN A 50 -8.61 -11.16 -4.54
N GLU A 51 -9.82 -10.63 -4.36
CA GLU A 51 -10.04 -9.32 -3.75
C GLU A 51 -10.09 -9.46 -2.22
N ILE A 52 -9.23 -8.72 -1.52
CA ILE A 52 -9.06 -8.80 -0.06
C ILE A 52 -9.26 -7.40 0.51
N SER A 53 -10.16 -7.28 1.47
CA SER A 53 -10.42 -6.04 2.22
C SER A 53 -9.70 -6.10 3.57
N LEU A 54 -9.04 -5.01 3.93
CA LEU A 54 -8.36 -4.83 5.21
C LEU A 54 -8.95 -3.59 5.89
N ASP A 55 -9.75 -3.81 6.93
CA ASP A 55 -10.66 -2.77 7.43
C ASP A 55 -9.97 -1.62 8.14
N ARG A 56 -9.03 -1.90 9.04
CA ARG A 56 -8.33 -0.87 9.82
C ARG A 56 -6.84 -1.16 9.85
N VAL A 57 -6.13 -0.64 8.86
CA VAL A 57 -4.69 -0.86 8.72
C VAL A 57 -3.92 0.38 9.12
N LYS A 58 -2.90 0.20 9.97
CA LYS A 58 -2.00 1.28 10.35
C LYS A 58 -1.04 1.61 9.20
N LEU A 59 -1.05 2.87 8.76
CA LEU A 59 -0.11 3.41 7.79
C LEU A 59 1.15 3.88 8.53
N LEU A 60 2.16 3.02 8.56
CA LEU A 60 3.45 3.29 9.21
C LEU A 60 4.19 4.39 8.46
N ARG A 61 4.55 5.46 9.18
CA ARG A 61 5.29 6.60 8.66
C ARG A 61 6.78 6.31 8.59
N THR A 62 7.40 6.68 7.47
CA THR A 62 8.85 6.73 7.31
C THR A 62 9.39 8.11 7.70
N ARG A 63 10.62 8.18 8.23
CA ARG A 63 11.17 9.39 8.88
C ARG A 63 11.35 10.59 7.93
N HIS A 64 11.81 10.35 6.70
CA HIS A 64 12.22 11.41 5.76
C HIS A 64 11.37 11.49 4.49
N THR A 65 10.23 10.80 4.43
CA THR A 65 9.41 10.77 3.21
C THR A 65 7.93 10.61 3.54
N ALA A 66 7.07 10.99 2.59
CA ALA A 66 5.63 10.82 2.73
C ALA A 66 5.18 9.38 2.45
N SER A 67 6.10 8.46 2.12
CA SER A 67 5.74 7.06 1.92
C SER A 67 5.13 6.48 3.20
N ARG A 68 4.27 5.49 2.99
CA ARG A 68 3.69 4.71 4.08
C ARG A 68 4.00 3.25 3.86
N GLN A 69 4.10 2.51 4.94
CA GLN A 69 4.12 1.06 4.90
C GLN A 69 2.90 0.55 5.64
N PHE A 70 2.41 -0.60 5.25
CA PHE A 70 1.40 -1.30 6.02
C PHE A 70 1.74 -2.78 6.09
N THR A 71 1.20 -3.47 7.08
CA THR A 71 1.46 -4.90 7.29
C THR A 71 0.24 -5.69 6.85
N ILE A 72 0.45 -6.73 6.04
CA ILE A 72 -0.59 -7.72 5.78
C ILE A 72 -0.72 -8.62 7.01
N PRO A 73 -1.92 -8.72 7.63
CA PRO A 73 -2.16 -9.58 8.77
C PRO A 73 -1.68 -11.02 8.53
N LYS A 74 -1.18 -11.68 9.59
CA LYS A 74 -0.55 -13.01 9.47
C LYS A 74 -1.56 -14.06 9.00
N ASP A 75 -2.77 -14.02 9.54
CA ASP A 75 -3.93 -14.83 9.16
C ASP A 75 -4.23 -14.72 7.66
N ILE A 76 -4.33 -13.49 7.13
CA ILE A 76 -4.52 -13.26 5.69
C ILE A 76 -3.35 -13.81 4.87
N ARG A 77 -2.09 -13.56 5.29
CA ARG A 77 -0.93 -14.09 4.55
C ARG A 77 -0.92 -15.61 4.48
N LEU A 78 -1.28 -16.29 5.58
CA LEU A 78 -1.37 -17.74 5.63
C LEU A 78 -2.53 -18.27 4.80
N GLN A 79 -3.71 -17.64 4.92
CA GLN A 79 -4.91 -18.04 4.19
C GLN A 79 -4.69 -18.02 2.67
N PHE A 80 -3.94 -17.03 2.16
CA PHE A 80 -3.71 -16.85 0.73
C PHE A 80 -2.33 -17.35 0.25
N ASP A 81 -1.53 -18.02 1.09
CA ASP A 81 -0.15 -18.44 0.79
C ASP A 81 0.71 -17.30 0.20
N MET A 82 0.67 -16.14 0.86
CA MET A 82 1.44 -14.96 0.45
C MET A 82 2.91 -15.08 0.85
N LYS A 83 3.81 -14.91 -0.12
CA LYS A 83 5.26 -15.08 0.07
C LYS A 83 6.02 -13.75 -0.10
N PRO A 84 7.14 -13.57 0.62
CA PRO A 84 8.03 -12.45 0.35
C PRO A 84 8.45 -12.40 -1.12
N GLY A 85 8.44 -11.20 -1.71
CA GLY A 85 8.75 -10.97 -3.12
C GLY A 85 7.54 -11.02 -4.05
N ASP A 86 6.39 -11.49 -3.57
CA ASP A 86 5.15 -11.46 -4.32
C ASP A 86 4.70 -10.02 -4.61
N THR A 87 3.97 -9.86 -5.72
CA THR A 87 3.30 -8.60 -6.06
C THR A 87 1.86 -8.63 -5.55
N ILE A 88 1.45 -7.55 -4.90
CA ILE A 88 0.05 -7.26 -4.59
C ILE A 88 -0.38 -6.00 -5.36
N THR A 89 -1.64 -5.93 -5.76
CA THR A 89 -2.20 -4.74 -6.41
C THR A 89 -3.06 -4.00 -5.40
N LEU A 90 -2.70 -2.76 -5.08
CA LEU A 90 -3.53 -1.85 -4.29
C LEU A 90 -4.65 -1.33 -5.18
N LEU A 91 -5.90 -1.62 -4.85
CA LEU A 91 -7.07 -1.11 -5.58
C LEU A 91 -7.63 0.17 -4.96
N GLU A 92 -7.68 0.22 -3.63
CA GLU A 92 -8.37 1.28 -2.90
C GLU A 92 -7.64 1.57 -1.59
N ILE A 93 -7.54 2.84 -1.26
CA ILE A 93 -7.02 3.32 0.03
C ILE A 93 -7.98 4.41 0.51
N ARG A 94 -8.76 4.12 1.54
CA ARG A 94 -9.69 5.08 2.15
C ARG A 94 -9.21 5.48 3.54
N PRO A 95 -8.92 6.75 3.80
CA PRO A 95 -8.52 7.21 5.12
C PRO A 95 -9.67 7.04 6.12
N LEU A 96 -9.33 6.63 7.35
CA LEU A 96 -10.27 6.52 8.46
C LEU A 96 -10.01 7.58 9.53
N GLU A 97 -8.73 7.85 9.84
CA GLU A 97 -8.24 8.80 10.86
C GLU A 97 -6.88 9.39 10.45
#